data_AF-A0A1F3SKF5-F1
#
_entry.id   AF-A0A1F3SKF5-F1
#
_cell.length_a   1.000
_cell.length_b   1.000
_cell.length_c   1.000
_cell.angle_alpha   90.00
_cell.angle_beta   90.00
_cell.angle_gamma   90.00
#
_symmetry.space_group_name_H-M   'P 1'
#
loop_
_entity.id
_entity.type
_entity.pdbx_description
1 polymer ?
#
loop_
_entity_poly.entity_id
_entity_poly.type
_entity_poly.pdbx_seq_one_letter_code
_entity_poly.pdbx_strand_id
1 'polypeptide(L)'
;MQTEQELRKHRSFKNIVINPKLQWGILGYFGFVALQTIGYLFYAAIEKNNGLKNIIDSLGIESPELTAMLQRQELLMSVEFAGITVMYFLFFAGGLYLSHKIAGPMYKLQKHLRECREQGKLDHVTFRPGDFFTEVSDEYNAFIDYIKSREQK
;
A
#
# COMPACT_ATOMS: atom_id res chain seq x y z
N MET A 1 -10.13 -34.04 -17.98
CA MET A 1 -10.32 -32.59 -18.18
C MET A 1 -11.10 -31.99 -17.01
N GLN A 2 -10.59 -32.13 -15.79
CA GLN A 2 -11.10 -31.44 -14.60
C GLN A 2 -10.00 -30.47 -14.13
N THR A 3 -9.52 -29.68 -15.08
CA THR A 3 -8.22 -28.99 -14.98
C THR A 3 -8.46 -27.49 -15.04
N GLU A 4 -7.80 -26.77 -14.14
CA GLU A 4 -7.73 -25.30 -14.00
C GLU A 4 -8.90 -24.54 -13.38
N GLN A 5 -10.17 -24.89 -13.65
CA GLN A 5 -11.29 -24.09 -13.13
C GLN A 5 -11.53 -24.26 -11.61
N GLU A 6 -11.25 -25.43 -11.03
CA GLU A 6 -11.40 -25.64 -9.58
C GLU A 6 -10.24 -25.10 -8.74
N LEU A 7 -9.01 -25.05 -9.28
CA LEU A 7 -7.84 -24.48 -8.59
C LEU A 7 -7.93 -22.95 -8.40
N ARG A 8 -8.84 -22.28 -9.12
CA ARG A 8 -9.11 -20.84 -8.97
C ARG A 8 -10.11 -20.51 -7.85
N LYS A 9 -10.74 -21.50 -7.20
CA LYS A 9 -12.01 -21.25 -6.48
C LYS A 9 -11.89 -20.74 -5.04
N HIS A 10 -10.74 -20.72 -4.38
CA HIS A 10 -10.63 -20.19 -3.00
C HIS A 10 -9.39 -19.34 -2.74
N ARG A 11 -9.26 -18.20 -3.43
CA ARG A 11 -8.48 -17.08 -2.89
C ARG A 11 -9.43 -16.05 -2.31
N SER A 12 -9.96 -16.34 -1.12
CA SER A 12 -10.81 -15.38 -0.41
C SER A 12 -9.97 -14.16 -0.01
N PHE A 13 -10.54 -12.96 -0.14
CA PHE A 13 -9.94 -11.68 0.29
C PHE A 13 -9.51 -11.68 1.76
N LYS A 14 -9.94 -12.66 2.57
CA LYS A 14 -9.55 -12.81 3.98
C LYS A 14 -8.08 -13.17 4.19
N ASN A 15 -7.31 -13.53 3.15
CA ASN A 15 -5.89 -13.90 3.26
C ASN A 15 -4.91 -12.83 2.77
N ILE A 16 -5.34 -11.57 2.60
CA ILE A 16 -4.45 -10.46 2.21
C ILE A 16 -3.56 -10.01 3.39
N VAL A 17 -4.02 -10.22 4.62
CA VAL A 17 -3.26 -9.86 5.81
C VAL A 17 -2.49 -11.07 6.32
N ILE A 18 -1.26 -11.25 5.83
CA ILE A 18 -0.36 -12.34 6.25
C ILE A 18 0.41 -11.93 7.52
N ASN A 19 0.88 -10.69 7.57
CA ASN A 19 1.66 -10.16 8.70
C ASN A 19 1.06 -8.82 9.13
N PRO A 20 0.03 -8.83 10.00
CA PRO A 20 -0.67 -7.61 10.40
C PRO A 20 0.28 -6.60 11.05
N LYS A 21 1.29 -7.05 11.81
CA LYS A 21 2.23 -6.15 12.47
C LYS A 21 3.02 -5.32 11.46
N LEU A 22 3.55 -5.95 10.41
CA LEU A 22 4.28 -5.24 9.36
C LEU A 22 3.35 -4.40 8.49
N GLN A 23 2.22 -4.97 8.05
CA GLN A 23 1.30 -4.32 7.12
C GLN A 23 0.63 -3.10 7.76
N TRP A 24 0.13 -3.20 8.99
CA TRP A 24 -0.45 -2.06 9.71
C TRP A 24 0.60 -1.04 10.15
N GLY A 25 1.83 -1.47 10.42
CA GLY A 25 2.94 -0.54 10.69
C GLY A 25 3.23 0.36 9.50
N ILE A 26 3.40 -0.24 8.32
CA ILE A 26 3.66 0.50 7.07
C ILE A 26 2.45 1.36 6.69
N LEU A 27 1.25 0.76 6.62
CA LEU A 27 0.03 1.48 6.22
C LEU A 27 -0.34 2.58 7.21
N GLY A 28 -0.20 2.33 8.51
CA GLY A 28 -0.49 3.31 9.54
C GLY A 28 0.45 4.52 9.46
N TYR A 29 1.75 4.29 9.32
CA TYR A 29 2.74 5.36 9.20
C TYR A 29 2.50 6.23 7.96
N PHE A 30 2.48 5.61 6.77
CA PHE A 30 2.30 6.36 5.52
C PHE A 30 0.90 6.97 5.40
N GLY A 31 -0.12 6.28 5.93
CA GLY A 31 -1.47 6.82 6.00
C GLY A 31 -1.57 8.05 6.88
N PHE A 32 -0.94 8.02 8.06
CA PHE A 32 -0.89 9.18 8.94
C PHE A 32 -0.19 10.37 8.30
N VAL A 33 0.98 10.16 7.68
CA VAL A 33 1.70 11.22 6.95
C VAL A 33 0.84 11.78 5.82
N ALA A 34 0.22 10.93 5.01
CA ALA A 34 -0.65 11.35 3.92
C ALA A 34 -1.86 12.18 4.42
N LEU A 35 -2.49 11.77 5.52
CA LEU A 35 -3.59 12.54 6.13
C LEU A 35 -3.13 13.91 6.62
N GLN A 36 -1.96 14.00 7.27
CA GLN A 36 -1.40 15.29 7.69
C GLN A 36 -1.12 16.20 6.50
N THR A 37 -0.53 15.66 5.42
CA THR A 37 -0.28 16.41 4.19
C THR A 37 -1.57 16.90 3.55
N ILE A 38 -2.58 16.03 3.42
CA ILE A 38 -3.89 16.40 2.87
C ILE A 38 -4.55 17.48 3.74
N GLY A 39 -4.53 17.32 5.07
CA GLY A 39 -5.08 18.30 6.00
C GLY A 39 -4.40 19.67 5.89
N TYR A 40 -3.08 19.70 5.79
CA TYR A 40 -2.33 20.94 5.58
C TYR A 40 -2.69 21.62 4.25
N LEU A 41 -2.75 20.86 3.14
CA LEU A 41 -3.14 21.40 1.83
C LEU A 41 -4.58 21.95 1.85
N PHE A 42 -5.48 21.26 2.55
CA PHE A 42 -6.86 21.69 2.70
C PHE A 42 -6.97 23.00 3.48
N TYR A 43 -6.26 23.09 4.60
CA TYR A 43 -6.17 24.32 5.40
C TYR A 43 -5.63 25.49 4.56
N ALA A 44 -4.52 25.28 3.84
CA ALA A 44 -3.93 26.30 2.99
C ALA A 44 -4.87 26.76 1.85
N ALA A 45 -5.64 25.83 1.26
CA ALA A 45 -6.63 26.15 0.23
C ALA A 45 -7.77 27.01 0.76
N ILE A 46 -8.29 26.69 1.96
CA ILE A 46 -9.33 27.49 2.62
C ILE A 46 -8.83 28.89 2.96
N GLU A 47 -7.66 29.01 3.58
CA GLU A 47 -7.07 30.30 3.93
C GLU A 47 -6.89 31.19 2.70
N LYS A 48 -6.39 30.63 1.59
CA LYS A 48 -6.25 31.35 0.32
C LYS A 48 -7.61 31.85 -0.21
N ASN A 49 -8.64 30.99 -0.17
CA ASN A 49 -9.97 31.35 -0.65
C ASN A 49 -10.63 32.43 0.22
N ASN A 50 -10.53 32.29 1.55
CA ASN A 50 -11.06 33.27 2.50
C ASN A 50 -10.32 34.61 2.39
N GLY A 51 -8.98 34.59 2.26
CA GLY A 51 -8.19 35.79 2.06
C GLY A 51 -8.60 36.56 0.80
N LEU A 52 -8.85 35.85 -0.31
CA LEU A 52 -9.33 36.47 -1.54
C LEU A 52 -10.72 37.12 -1.36
N LYS A 53 -11.67 36.41 -0.76
CA LYS A 53 -13.02 36.94 -0.48
C LYS A 53 -12.97 38.19 0.40
N ASN A 54 -12.18 38.15 1.48
CA ASN A 54 -12.02 39.29 2.38
C ASN A 54 -11.45 40.53 1.65
N ILE A 55 -10.52 40.36 0.71
CA ILE A 55 -9.99 41.47 -0.09
C ILE A 55 -11.09 42.04 -0.99
N ILE A 56 -11.85 41.19 -1.69
CA ILE A 56 -12.95 41.60 -2.57
C ILE A 56 -14.00 42.39 -1.79
N ASP A 57 -14.41 41.86 -0.64
CA ASP A 57 -15.39 42.50 0.26
C ASP A 57 -14.88 43.85 0.78
N SER A 58 -13.58 43.92 1.15
CA SER A 58 -12.97 45.17 1.64
C SER A 58 -12.88 46.28 0.58
N LEU A 59 -12.84 45.91 -0.70
CA LEU A 59 -12.82 46.85 -1.82
C LEU A 59 -14.24 47.25 -2.27
N GLY A 60 -15.30 46.62 -1.73
CA GLY A 60 -16.68 46.88 -2.11
C GLY A 60 -16.99 46.53 -3.58
N ILE A 61 -16.27 45.56 -4.16
CA ILE A 61 -16.41 45.21 -5.56
C ILE A 61 -17.56 44.21 -5.72
N GLU A 62 -18.71 44.71 -6.16
CA GLU A 62 -19.84 43.88 -6.59
C GLU A 62 -19.79 43.69 -8.11
N SER A 63 -19.26 42.54 -8.56
CA SER A 63 -19.22 42.14 -9.97
C SER A 63 -19.83 40.75 -10.14
N PRO A 64 -20.85 40.58 -10.99
CA PRO A 64 -21.38 39.27 -11.34
C PRO A 64 -20.32 38.32 -11.90
N GLU A 65 -19.36 38.85 -12.66
CA GLU A 65 -18.24 38.09 -13.20
C GLU A 65 -17.34 37.55 -12.08
N LEU A 66 -17.02 38.39 -11.09
CA LEU A 66 -16.20 38.00 -9.95
C LEU A 66 -16.88 36.94 -9.08
N THR A 67 -18.19 37.09 -8.84
CA THR A 67 -19.00 36.08 -8.13
C THR A 67 -19.00 34.74 -8.87
N ALA A 68 -19.16 34.75 -10.20
CA ALA A 68 -19.08 33.54 -11.01
C ALA A 68 -17.69 32.90 -10.99
N MET A 69 -16.62 33.71 -10.96
CA MET A 69 -15.24 33.22 -10.81
C MET A 69 -15.03 32.53 -9.45
N LEU A 70 -15.53 33.13 -8.36
CA LEU A 70 -15.45 32.53 -7.02
C LEU A 70 -16.22 31.21 -6.94
N GLN A 71 -17.43 31.15 -7.48
CA GLN A 71 -18.22 29.90 -7.53
C GLN A 71 -17.52 28.81 -8.35
N ARG A 72 -16.91 29.17 -9.48
CA ARG A 72 -16.12 28.24 -10.28
C ARG A 72 -14.90 27.73 -9.50
N GLN A 73 -14.22 28.60 -8.76
CA GLN A 73 -13.10 28.21 -7.92
C GLN A 73 -13.54 27.24 -6.81
N GLU A 74 -14.67 27.48 -6.15
CA GLU A 74 -15.23 26.56 -5.15
C GLU A 74 -15.59 25.18 -5.73
N LEU A 75 -16.14 25.15 -6.94
CA LEU A 75 -16.40 23.90 -7.64
C LEU A 75 -15.10 23.16 -7.96
N LEU A 76 -14.08 23.86 -8.48
CA LEU A 76 -12.78 23.26 -8.80
C LEU A 76 -12.11 22.68 -7.54
N MET A 77 -12.11 23.41 -6.42
CA MET A 77 -11.59 22.90 -5.15
C MET A 77 -12.33 21.63 -4.71
N SER A 78 -13.66 21.62 -4.84
CA SER A 78 -14.47 20.45 -4.49
C SER A 78 -14.13 19.22 -5.35
N VAL A 79 -13.91 19.42 -6.66
CA VAL A 79 -13.47 18.36 -7.59
C VAL A 79 -12.05 17.88 -7.25
N GLU A 80 -11.13 18.78 -6.96
CA GLU A 80 -9.76 18.46 -6.52
C GLU A 80 -9.78 17.62 -5.24
N PHE A 81 -10.60 17.98 -4.25
CA PHE A 81 -10.74 17.23 -3.01
C PHE A 81 -11.33 15.84 -3.21
N ALA A 82 -12.34 15.71 -4.06
CA ALA A 82 -12.85 14.40 -4.46
C ALA A 82 -11.75 13.56 -5.12
N GLY A 83 -10.96 14.15 -6.02
CA GLY A 83 -9.83 13.50 -6.68
C GLY A 83 -8.75 13.03 -5.70
N ILE A 84 -8.33 13.90 -4.77
CA ILE A 84 -7.35 13.57 -3.72
C ILE A 84 -7.87 12.43 -2.83
N THR A 85 -9.14 12.45 -2.48
CA THR A 85 -9.78 11.39 -1.67
C THR A 85 -9.72 10.04 -2.39
N VAL A 86 -10.08 10.00 -3.66
CA VAL A 86 -9.97 8.78 -4.48
C VAL A 86 -8.51 8.29 -4.55
N MET A 87 -7.57 9.20 -4.82
CA MET A 87 -6.14 8.88 -4.86
C MET A 87 -5.62 8.32 -3.53
N TYR A 88 -6.08 8.86 -2.40
CA TYR A 88 -5.73 8.36 -1.07
C TYR A 88 -6.17 6.91 -0.86
N PHE A 89 -7.39 6.55 -1.26
CA PHE A 89 -7.86 5.16 -1.18
C PHE A 89 -7.10 4.23 -2.13
N LEU A 90 -6.78 4.69 -3.35
CA LEU A 90 -5.95 3.93 -4.28
C LEU A 90 -4.53 3.70 -3.73
N PHE A 91 -3.94 4.73 -3.11
CA PHE A 91 -2.65 4.61 -2.44
C PHE A 91 -2.70 3.56 -1.32
N PHE A 92 -3.74 3.57 -0.48
CA PHE A 92 -3.94 2.56 0.57
C PHE A 92 -4.09 1.15 0.01
N ALA A 93 -4.92 0.98 -1.02
CA ALA A 93 -5.10 -0.31 -1.68
C ALA A 93 -3.80 -0.83 -2.29
N GLY A 94 -3.04 0.05 -2.95
CA GLY A 94 -1.72 -0.25 -3.50
C GLY A 94 -0.70 -0.61 -2.42
N GLY A 95 -0.66 0.13 -1.32
CA GLY A 95 0.21 -0.15 -0.17
C GLY A 95 -0.11 -1.50 0.48
N LEU A 96 -1.40 -1.85 0.60
CA LEU A 96 -1.81 -3.16 1.13
C LEU A 96 -1.38 -4.29 0.19
N TYR A 97 -1.58 -4.11 -1.12
CA TYR A 97 -1.13 -5.07 -2.13
C TYR A 97 0.39 -5.26 -2.11
N LEU A 98 1.14 -4.16 -2.06
CA LEU A 98 2.61 -4.18 -2.03
C LEU A 98 3.12 -4.85 -0.73
N SER A 99 2.57 -4.45 0.41
CA SER A 99 2.98 -5.02 1.70
C SER A 99 2.69 -6.53 1.81
N HIS A 100 1.65 -7.04 1.14
CA HIS A 100 1.38 -8.47 1.05
C HIS A 100 2.46 -9.23 0.27
N LYS A 101 2.97 -8.64 -0.82
CA LYS A 101 4.06 -9.20 -1.63
C LYS A 101 5.43 -9.16 -0.93
N ILE A 102 5.60 -8.25 0.04
CA ILE A 102 6.79 -8.16 0.90
C ILE A 102 6.67 -9.15 2.07
N ALA A 103 5.53 -9.15 2.76
CA ALA A 103 5.32 -9.95 3.97
C ALA A 103 5.20 -11.46 3.67
N GLY A 104 4.56 -11.82 2.56
CA GLY A 104 4.33 -13.20 2.14
C GLY A 104 5.58 -14.08 2.10
N PRO A 105 6.61 -13.75 1.31
CA PRO A 105 7.83 -14.54 1.19
C PRO A 105 8.57 -14.68 2.53
N MET A 106 8.66 -13.60 3.31
CA MET A 106 9.33 -13.62 4.61
C MET A 106 8.58 -14.42 5.66
N TYR A 107 7.25 -14.36 5.67
CA TYR A 107 6.44 -15.21 6.52
C TYR A 107 6.60 -16.69 6.14
N LYS A 108 6.62 -17.00 4.83
CA LYS A 108 6.84 -18.36 4.33
C LYS A 108 8.21 -18.89 4.77
N LEU A 109 9.27 -18.12 4.59
CA LEU A 109 10.61 -18.50 5.02
C LEU A 109 10.69 -18.71 6.54
N GLN A 110 10.12 -17.80 7.33
CA GLN A 110 10.10 -17.95 8.79
C GLN A 110 9.38 -19.22 9.23
N LYS A 111 8.25 -19.54 8.60
CA LYS A 111 7.50 -20.77 8.86
C LYS A 111 8.34 -22.00 8.48
N HIS A 112 8.96 -21.98 7.31
CA HIS A 112 9.83 -23.06 6.82
C HIS A 112 11.00 -23.32 7.78
N LEU A 113 11.73 -22.28 8.19
CA LEU A 113 12.84 -22.40 9.15
C LEU A 113 12.38 -22.99 10.49
N ARG A 114 11.18 -22.65 10.94
CA ARG A 114 10.59 -23.23 12.16
C ARG A 114 10.31 -24.73 11.99
N GLU A 115 9.73 -25.12 10.86
CA GLU A 115 9.45 -26.52 10.53
C GLU A 115 10.75 -27.32 10.41
N CYS A 116 11.79 -26.78 9.75
CA CYS A 116 13.11 -27.38 9.68
C CYS A 116 13.70 -27.63 11.07
N ARG A 117 13.58 -26.65 11.98
CA ARG A 117 14.06 -26.78 13.36
C ARG A 117 13.31 -27.87 14.15
N GLU A 118 12.01 -28.00 13.93
CA GLU A 118 11.14 -28.94 14.66
C GLU A 118 11.21 -30.36 14.11
N GLN A 119 11.33 -30.52 12.80
CA GLN A 119 11.29 -31.81 12.10
C GLN A 119 12.67 -32.32 11.67
N GLY A 120 13.71 -31.48 11.78
CA GLY A 120 15.08 -31.81 11.37
C GLY A 120 15.28 -31.96 9.85
N LYS A 121 14.27 -31.64 9.03
CA LYS A 121 14.34 -31.78 7.58
C LYS A 121 14.66 -30.45 6.93
N LEU A 122 15.85 -30.36 6.33
CA LEU A 122 16.24 -29.25 5.48
C LEU A 122 15.75 -29.49 4.05
N ASP A 123 14.90 -28.60 3.56
CA ASP A 123 14.39 -28.66 2.19
C ASP A 123 14.36 -27.28 1.54
N HIS A 124 14.19 -27.23 0.23
CA HIS A 124 14.11 -25.98 -0.51
C HIS A 124 12.83 -25.21 -0.21
N VAL A 125 12.90 -23.90 -0.40
CA VAL A 125 11.77 -22.98 -0.32
C VAL A 125 11.60 -22.24 -1.64
N THR A 126 10.36 -22.01 -2.05
CA THR A 126 10.03 -21.26 -3.27
C THR A 126 9.07 -20.12 -2.95
N PHE A 127 9.32 -18.91 -3.46
CA PHE A 127 8.38 -17.79 -3.33
C PHE A 127 7.45 -17.70 -4.53
N ARG A 128 6.36 -16.90 -4.43
CA ARG A 128 5.40 -16.80 -5.52
C ARG A 128 5.96 -15.86 -6.60
N PRO A 129 5.59 -16.05 -7.88
CA PRO A 129 5.98 -15.13 -8.94
C PRO A 129 5.56 -13.68 -8.61
N GLY A 130 6.53 -12.76 -8.66
CA GLY A 130 6.34 -11.35 -8.38
C GLY A 130 6.13 -11.00 -6.90
N ASP A 131 6.41 -11.92 -5.97
CA ASP A 131 6.75 -11.57 -4.59
C ASP A 131 8.11 -10.83 -4.57
N PHE A 132 8.34 -10.04 -3.53
CA PHE A 132 9.68 -9.46 -3.29
C PHE A 132 10.62 -10.53 -2.73
N PHE A 133 11.93 -10.27 -2.76
CA PHE A 133 12.94 -11.11 -2.12
C PHE A 133 13.06 -12.53 -2.68
N THR A 134 12.76 -12.75 -3.97
CA THR A 134 12.95 -14.08 -4.62
C THR A 134 14.40 -14.54 -4.52
N GLU A 135 15.35 -13.60 -4.59
CA GLU A 135 16.78 -13.84 -4.38
C GLU A 135 17.09 -14.47 -3.01
N VAL A 136 16.29 -14.20 -1.98
CA VAL A 136 16.48 -14.80 -0.66
C VAL A 136 16.11 -16.29 -0.67
N SER A 137 15.09 -16.70 -1.43
CA SER A 137 14.82 -18.13 -1.60
C SER A 137 15.91 -18.83 -2.40
N ASP A 138 16.49 -18.16 -3.40
CA ASP A 138 17.56 -18.72 -4.21
C ASP A 138 18.83 -18.96 -3.38
N GLU A 139 19.26 -17.95 -2.62
CA GLU A 139 20.41 -18.06 -1.70
C GLU A 139 20.18 -19.09 -0.60
N TYR A 140 18.97 -19.17 -0.04
CA TYR A 140 18.63 -20.20 0.94
C TYR A 140 18.74 -21.60 0.33
N ASN A 141 18.22 -21.82 -0.87
CA ASN A 141 18.27 -23.13 -1.52
C ASN A 141 19.71 -23.55 -1.84
N ALA A 142 20.54 -22.62 -2.33
CA ALA A 142 21.96 -22.85 -2.57
C ALA A 142 22.71 -23.25 -1.27
N PHE A 143 22.38 -22.61 -0.15
CA PHE A 143 22.92 -22.98 1.16
C PHE A 143 22.51 -24.39 1.59
N ILE A 144 21.24 -24.77 1.39
CA ILE A 144 20.77 -26.13 1.68
C ILE A 144 21.49 -27.17 0.80
N ASP A 145 21.68 -26.88 -0.49
CA ASP A 145 22.41 -27.77 -1.40
C ASP A 145 23.86 -27.95 -0.95
N TYR A 146 24.51 -26.87 -0.52
CA TYR A 146 25.85 -26.93 0.03
C TYR A 146 25.92 -27.82 1.28
N ILE A 147 25.00 -27.69 2.24
CA ILE A 147 24.96 -28.55 3.43
C ILE A 147 24.76 -30.02 3.04
N LYS A 148 23.76 -30.31 2.20
CA LYS A 148 23.44 -31.68 1.77
C LYS A 148 24.63 -32.34 1.05
N SER A 149 25.38 -31.58 0.27
CA SER A 149 26.59 -32.07 -0.42
C SER A 149 27.73 -32.44 0.54
N ARG A 150 27.74 -31.88 1.76
CA ARG A 150 28.75 -32.13 2.79
C ARG A 150 28.40 -33.31 3.68
N GLU A 151 27.11 -33.57 3.91
CA GLU A 151 26.64 -34.73 4.68
C GLU A 151 26.78 -36.07 3.91
N GLN A 152 26.89 -36.01 2.58
CA GLN A 152 27.05 -37.19 1.72
C GLN A 152 28.52 -37.59 1.50
N LYS A 153 29.49 -36.85 2.04
CA LYS A 153 30.93 -37.16 2.01
C LYS A 153 31.38 -37.71 3.35
#